data_AF-A0AAN5CCD6-F1
#
_entry.id   AF-A0AAN5CCD6-F1
#
_cell.length_a   1.000
_cell.length_b   1.000
_cell.length_c   1.000
_cell.angle_alpha   90.00
_cell.angle_beta   90.00
_cell.angle_gamma   90.00
#
_symmetry.space_group_name_H-M   'P 1'
#
loop_
_entity.id
_entity.type
_entity.pdbx_description
1 polymer ?
#
loop_
_entity_poly.entity_id
_entity_poly.type
_entity_poly.pdbx_seq_one_letter_code
_entity_poly.pdbx_strand_id
1 'polypeptide(L)'
;VRRLAGFMSATLAMRATRERFFSLSTSSLSSHSPNSQRVSMILDRIHVTAIRELTRKMSTFEVGEHGTGDEEMLDESKKIVSSTSEIDDPEIYAKELPDVKYKRSDTVMKCPECEYRTYYVTTFLKHLRDRHSTTPVLSGISLYCECGHESFSNHHSITCKLANFTVMRTREGPIWRIEKKVTTPQKCIQCDVFPTTPSGYIRHLELFHRTTPLMSGIHLECACGVKIT
;
A
#
# COMPACT_ATOMS: atom_id res chain seq x y z
N VAL A 1 22.72 -7.53 -26.85
CA VAL A 1 21.41 -7.44 -27.55
C VAL A 1 20.39 -8.44 -27.01
N ARG A 2 20.68 -9.75 -26.92
CA ARG A 2 19.72 -10.78 -26.42
C ARG A 2 19.30 -10.67 -24.94
N ARG A 3 20.18 -10.21 -24.03
CA ARG A 3 19.82 -9.95 -22.61
C ARG A 3 18.74 -8.86 -22.42
N LEU A 4 18.63 -7.91 -23.35
CA LEU A 4 17.62 -6.85 -23.29
C LEU A 4 16.23 -7.37 -23.71
N ALA A 5 16.17 -8.34 -24.63
CA ALA A 5 14.92 -8.90 -25.13
C ALA A 5 14.17 -9.72 -24.07
N GLY A 6 14.88 -10.58 -23.32
CA GLY A 6 14.26 -11.36 -22.22
C GLY A 6 13.73 -10.47 -21.09
N PHE A 7 14.45 -9.39 -20.76
CA PHE A 7 14.00 -8.40 -19.77
C PHE A 7 12.76 -7.64 -20.24
N MET A 8 12.69 -7.28 -21.54
CA MET A 8 11.51 -6.63 -22.13
C MET A 8 10.27 -7.53 -22.12
N SER A 9 10.41 -8.83 -22.39
CA SER A 9 9.29 -9.79 -22.33
C SER A 9 8.76 -9.99 -20.91
N ALA A 10 9.63 -10.09 -19.90
CA ALA A 10 9.21 -10.15 -18.50
C ALA A 10 8.48 -8.86 -18.06
N THR A 11 8.96 -7.70 -18.53
CA THR A 11 8.31 -6.41 -18.26
C THR A 11 6.92 -6.32 -18.92
N LEU A 12 6.76 -6.88 -20.13
CA LEU A 12 5.47 -6.99 -20.81
C LEU A 12 4.50 -7.94 -20.10
N ALA A 13 4.98 -9.08 -19.59
CA ALA A 13 4.18 -10.01 -18.81
C ALA A 13 3.70 -9.37 -17.50
N MET A 14 4.59 -8.67 -16.77
CA MET A 14 4.21 -7.88 -15.59
C MET A 14 3.18 -6.78 -15.92
N ARG A 15 3.30 -6.15 -17.08
CA ARG A 15 2.33 -5.16 -17.59
C ARG A 15 0.96 -5.78 -17.86
N ALA A 16 0.91 -6.95 -18.49
CA ALA A 16 -0.34 -7.68 -18.76
C ALA A 16 -1.03 -8.16 -17.47
N THR A 17 -0.26 -8.66 -16.50
CA THR A 17 -0.79 -9.03 -15.17
C THR A 17 -1.35 -7.81 -14.44
N ARG A 18 -0.67 -6.66 -14.52
CA ARG A 18 -1.11 -5.39 -13.93
C ARG A 18 -2.39 -4.85 -14.58
N GLU A 19 -2.54 -4.97 -15.91
CA GLU A 19 -3.74 -4.56 -16.64
C GLU A 19 -4.98 -5.41 -16.32
N ARG A 20 -4.82 -6.73 -16.13
CA ARG A 20 -5.91 -7.62 -15.66
C ARG A 20 -6.32 -7.34 -14.21
N PHE A 21 -5.35 -7.01 -13.38
CA PHE A 21 -5.60 -6.67 -11.98
C PHE A 21 -6.38 -5.36 -11.82
N PHE A 22 -6.08 -4.43 -12.71
CA PHE A 22 -6.68 -3.12 -12.81
C PHE A 22 -8.16 -3.18 -13.20
N SER A 23 -8.55 -4.06 -14.14
CA SER A 23 -9.96 -4.22 -14.53
C SER A 23 -10.83 -4.81 -13.40
N LEU A 24 -10.25 -5.65 -12.55
CA LEU A 24 -10.90 -6.17 -11.34
C LEU A 24 -11.03 -5.11 -10.24
N SER A 25 -10.07 -4.18 -10.16
CA SER A 25 -10.08 -3.10 -9.16
C SER A 25 -11.14 -2.03 -9.47
N THR A 26 -11.27 -1.63 -10.74
CA THR A 26 -12.17 -0.54 -11.15
C THR A 26 -13.65 -0.93 -11.11
N SER A 27 -13.97 -2.21 -11.25
CA SER A 27 -15.33 -2.74 -11.16
C SER A 27 -15.86 -2.81 -9.71
N SER A 28 -14.98 -2.90 -8.70
CA SER A 28 -15.36 -2.95 -7.27
C SER A 28 -15.36 -1.59 -6.53
N LEU A 29 -14.87 -0.51 -7.15
CA LEU A 29 -14.64 0.80 -6.51
C LEU A 29 -15.80 1.81 -6.63
N SER A 30 -16.94 1.44 -7.22
CA SER A 30 -18.08 2.35 -7.46
C SER A 30 -18.94 2.64 -6.21
N SER A 31 -18.62 2.09 -5.04
CA SER A 31 -19.34 2.37 -3.79
C SER A 31 -18.40 2.76 -2.66
N HIS A 32 -18.67 3.90 -2.00
CA HIS A 32 -18.01 4.33 -0.76
C HIS A 32 -18.46 3.46 0.44
N SER A 33 -18.29 2.14 0.33
CA SER A 33 -18.60 1.15 1.35
C SER A 33 -17.30 0.71 2.05
N PRO A 34 -17.33 0.37 3.36
CA PRO A 34 -16.22 -0.29 4.06
C PRO A 34 -15.69 -1.53 3.32
N ASN A 35 -16.54 -2.19 2.54
CA ASN A 35 -16.17 -3.34 1.72
C ASN A 35 -15.27 -2.95 0.53
N SER A 36 -15.45 -1.77 -0.06
CA SER A 36 -14.61 -1.29 -1.18
C SER A 36 -13.18 -0.96 -0.73
N GLN A 37 -13.02 -0.42 0.49
CA GLN A 37 -11.70 -0.18 1.07
C GLN A 37 -10.98 -1.49 1.44
N ARG A 38 -11.73 -2.51 1.87
CA ARG A 38 -11.21 -3.87 2.06
C ARG A 38 -10.73 -4.47 0.74
N VAL A 39 -11.55 -4.43 -0.31
CA VAL A 39 -11.21 -4.93 -1.65
C VAL A 39 -9.94 -4.27 -2.20
N SER A 40 -9.77 -2.96 -2.04
CA SER A 40 -8.54 -2.27 -2.47
C SER A 40 -7.27 -2.79 -1.75
N MET A 41 -7.33 -3.02 -0.44
CA MET A 41 -6.17 -3.54 0.31
C MET A 41 -5.84 -4.99 -0.02
N ILE A 42 -6.85 -5.77 -0.36
CA ILE A 42 -6.72 -7.18 -0.81
C ILE A 42 -6.01 -7.20 -2.14
N LEU A 43 -6.45 -6.31 -3.03
CA LEU A 43 -5.87 -6.20 -4.34
C LEU A 43 -4.38 -5.78 -4.22
N ASP A 44 -4.05 -4.80 -3.38
CA ASP A 44 -2.65 -4.44 -3.16
C ASP A 44 -1.78 -5.61 -2.64
N ARG A 45 -2.32 -6.47 -1.76
CA ARG A 45 -1.59 -7.65 -1.26
C ARG A 45 -1.38 -8.71 -2.33
N ILE A 46 -2.41 -9.04 -3.12
CA ILE A 46 -2.30 -10.04 -4.20
C ILE A 46 -1.26 -9.55 -5.22
N HIS A 47 -1.31 -8.28 -5.59
CA HIS A 47 -0.36 -7.67 -6.52
C HIS A 47 1.08 -7.74 -5.98
N VAL A 48 1.32 -7.36 -4.71
CA VAL A 48 2.65 -7.44 -4.09
C VAL A 48 3.17 -8.87 -4.00
N THR A 49 2.30 -9.85 -3.72
CA THR A 49 2.70 -11.26 -3.59
C THR A 49 3.02 -11.88 -4.95
N ALA A 50 2.21 -11.57 -5.97
CA ALA A 50 2.46 -11.98 -7.36
C ALA A 50 3.76 -11.38 -7.90
N ILE A 51 4.03 -10.09 -7.65
CA ILE A 51 5.31 -9.45 -8.02
C ILE A 51 6.49 -10.15 -7.34
N ARG A 52 6.37 -10.47 -6.05
CA ARG A 52 7.44 -11.13 -5.29
C ARG A 52 7.76 -12.51 -5.82
N GLU A 53 6.75 -13.30 -6.17
CA GLU A 53 6.92 -14.63 -6.76
C GLU A 53 7.51 -14.58 -8.17
N LEU A 54 7.06 -13.63 -9.01
CA LEU A 54 7.66 -13.41 -10.33
C LEU A 54 9.14 -13.01 -10.20
N THR A 55 9.45 -12.13 -9.25
CA THR A 55 10.83 -11.69 -9.00
C THR A 55 11.70 -12.83 -8.47
N ARG A 56 11.17 -13.69 -7.59
CA ARG A 56 11.85 -14.89 -7.08
C ARG A 56 12.16 -15.87 -8.21
N LYS A 57 11.20 -16.15 -9.09
CA LYS A 57 11.37 -17.08 -10.22
C LYS A 57 12.34 -16.53 -11.28
N MET A 58 12.34 -15.22 -11.50
CA MET A 58 13.34 -14.56 -12.35
C MET A 58 14.76 -14.67 -11.78
N SER A 59 14.90 -14.70 -10.44
CA SER A 59 16.22 -14.83 -9.80
C SER A 59 16.81 -16.25 -9.84
N THR A 60 15.96 -17.28 -10.01
CA THR A 60 16.37 -18.69 -10.07
C THR A 60 16.65 -19.20 -11.49
N PHE A 61 16.42 -18.37 -12.52
CA PHE A 61 16.68 -18.75 -13.90
C PHE A 61 18.17 -18.58 -14.23
N GLU A 62 18.96 -19.63 -14.03
CA GLU A 62 20.35 -19.66 -14.49
C GLU A 62 20.39 -19.67 -16.02
N VAL A 63 21.29 -18.87 -16.59
CA VAL A 63 21.46 -18.72 -18.04
C VAL A 63 22.13 -19.99 -18.60
N GLY A 64 21.33 -21.01 -18.90
CA GLY A 64 21.76 -22.13 -19.73
C GLY A 64 22.04 -21.63 -21.15
N GLU A 65 23.27 -21.82 -21.63
CA GLU A 65 23.72 -21.45 -22.98
C GLU A 65 23.14 -22.38 -24.06
N HIS A 66 21.81 -22.53 -24.18
CA HIS A 66 21.21 -23.19 -25.35
C HIS A 66 19.99 -22.43 -25.83
N GLY A 67 20.06 -21.99 -27.09
CA GLY A 67 19.09 -21.09 -27.70
C GLY A 67 17.80 -21.78 -28.13
N THR A 68 16.84 -21.88 -27.23
CA THR A 68 15.40 -22.14 -27.51
C THR A 68 14.47 -21.56 -26.42
N GLY A 69 14.93 -20.57 -25.62
CA GLY A 69 14.26 -20.15 -24.37
C GLY A 69 13.23 -19.01 -24.44
N ASP A 70 13.03 -18.37 -25.60
CA ASP A 70 12.17 -17.18 -25.68
C ASP A 70 10.66 -17.51 -25.80
N GLU A 71 10.30 -18.66 -26.38
CA GLU A 71 8.91 -19.13 -26.49
C GLU A 71 8.41 -19.79 -25.19
N GLU A 72 9.26 -20.56 -24.52
CA GLU A 72 8.93 -21.27 -23.27
C GLU A 72 8.66 -20.29 -22.11
N MET A 73 9.41 -19.19 -22.04
CA MET A 73 9.20 -18.14 -21.04
C MET A 73 7.85 -17.40 -21.23
N LEU A 74 7.42 -17.18 -22.48
CA LEU A 74 6.12 -16.56 -22.77
C LEU A 74 4.96 -17.50 -22.50
N ASP A 75 5.12 -18.80 -22.76
CA ASP A 75 4.09 -19.81 -22.47
C ASP A 75 3.92 -20.04 -20.96
N GLU A 76 5.01 -20.12 -20.20
CA GLU A 76 4.97 -20.25 -18.74
C GLU A 76 4.43 -18.96 -18.08
N SER A 77 4.73 -17.78 -18.65
CA SER A 77 4.15 -16.50 -18.22
C SER A 77 2.64 -16.46 -18.47
N LYS A 78 2.17 -16.93 -19.64
CA LYS A 78 0.74 -17.06 -19.96
C LYS A 78 0.06 -18.06 -19.03
N LYS A 79 0.72 -19.15 -18.66
CA LYS A 79 0.21 -20.15 -17.71
C LYS A 79 0.00 -19.55 -16.32
N ILE A 80 0.97 -18.80 -15.77
CA ILE A 80 0.84 -18.09 -14.48
C ILE A 80 -0.29 -17.03 -14.53
N VAL A 81 -0.42 -16.33 -15.66
CA VAL A 81 -1.46 -15.33 -15.89
C VAL A 81 -2.85 -15.97 -16.08
N SER A 82 -2.93 -17.18 -16.63
CA SER A 82 -4.17 -17.97 -16.71
C SER A 82 -4.57 -18.52 -15.33
N SER A 83 -3.62 -19.00 -14.54
CA SER A 83 -3.87 -19.46 -13.15
C SER A 83 -4.33 -18.33 -12.21
N THR A 84 -4.10 -17.07 -12.58
CA THR A 84 -4.58 -15.90 -11.83
C THR A 84 -5.89 -15.32 -12.38
N SER A 85 -6.31 -15.70 -13.58
CA SER A 85 -7.64 -15.35 -14.13
C SER A 85 -8.76 -16.31 -13.72
N GLU A 86 -8.42 -17.46 -13.13
CA GLU A 86 -9.37 -18.38 -12.48
C GLU A 86 -9.62 -18.01 -11.00
N ILE A 87 -9.29 -16.77 -10.61
CA ILE A 87 -9.76 -16.23 -9.33
C ILE A 87 -11.22 -15.82 -9.56
N ASP A 88 -12.10 -16.80 -9.36
CA ASP A 88 -13.54 -16.64 -9.30
C ASP A 88 -13.90 -15.49 -8.35
N ASP A 89 -14.68 -14.55 -8.87
CA ASP A 89 -15.41 -13.47 -8.19
C ASP A 89 -14.68 -12.79 -7.00
N PRO A 90 -14.24 -11.52 -7.14
CA PRO A 90 -13.66 -10.73 -6.05
C PRO A 90 -14.51 -10.72 -4.75
N GLU A 91 -15.82 -10.96 -4.87
CA GLU A 91 -16.75 -11.05 -3.75
C GLU A 91 -16.62 -12.37 -2.94
N ILE A 92 -16.09 -13.45 -3.55
CA ILE A 92 -15.76 -14.72 -2.88
C ILE A 92 -14.45 -14.58 -2.09
N TYR A 93 -13.42 -13.95 -2.67
CA TYR A 93 -12.15 -13.70 -1.97
C TYR A 93 -12.28 -12.76 -0.77
N ALA A 94 -13.23 -11.81 -0.82
CA ALA A 94 -13.54 -10.95 0.32
C ALA A 94 -14.17 -11.72 1.50
N LYS A 95 -14.79 -12.89 1.26
CA LYS A 95 -15.41 -13.74 2.29
C LYS A 95 -14.43 -14.70 2.97
N GLU A 96 -13.35 -15.10 2.29
CA GLU A 96 -12.36 -16.06 2.82
C GLU A 96 -11.17 -15.42 3.54
N LEU A 97 -11.01 -14.10 3.45
CA LEU A 97 -9.95 -13.46 4.20
C LEU A 97 -10.26 -13.51 5.69
N PRO A 98 -9.29 -13.95 6.51
CA PRO A 98 -9.47 -13.91 7.94
C PRO A 98 -9.77 -12.47 8.31
N ASP A 99 -10.97 -12.25 8.87
CA ASP A 99 -11.38 -10.96 9.40
C ASP A 99 -10.22 -10.48 10.27
N VAL A 100 -9.47 -9.48 9.78
CA VAL A 100 -8.32 -8.92 10.49
C VAL A 100 -8.91 -8.10 11.63
N LYS A 101 -9.43 -8.83 12.63
CA LYS A 101 -9.97 -8.27 13.85
C LYS A 101 -8.82 -7.56 14.50
N TYR A 102 -8.88 -6.24 14.49
CA TYR A 102 -7.93 -5.42 15.24
C TYR A 102 -7.94 -5.91 16.69
N LYS A 103 -6.78 -6.34 17.16
CA LYS A 103 -6.67 -6.83 18.53
C LYS A 103 -6.94 -5.67 19.48
N ARG A 104 -7.83 -5.93 20.42
CA ARG A 104 -8.12 -5.02 21.52
C ARG A 104 -6.99 -5.16 22.53
N SER A 105 -6.40 -4.03 22.92
CA SER A 105 -5.47 -3.95 24.04
C SER A 105 -6.25 -4.11 25.36
N ASP A 106 -5.68 -4.79 26.34
CA ASP A 106 -6.27 -4.83 27.70
C ASP A 106 -6.06 -3.52 28.44
N THR A 107 -4.95 -2.83 28.15
CA THR A 107 -4.64 -1.50 28.69
C THR A 107 -5.33 -0.38 27.92
N VAL A 108 -5.88 0.60 28.65
CA VAL A 108 -6.45 1.81 28.06
C VAL A 108 -5.33 2.73 27.58
N MET A 109 -5.27 2.97 26.28
CA MET A 109 -4.41 4.00 25.70
C MET A 109 -5.08 5.37 25.87
N LYS A 110 -4.40 6.28 26.58
CA LYS A 110 -4.88 7.65 26.82
C LYS A 110 -4.10 8.64 25.95
N CYS A 111 -4.80 9.59 25.35
CA CYS A 111 -4.14 10.69 24.65
C CYS A 111 -3.47 11.61 25.67
N PRO A 112 -2.20 12.03 25.48
CA PRO A 112 -1.53 12.93 26.41
C PRO A 112 -1.87 14.42 26.18
N GLU A 113 -2.66 14.75 25.16
CA GLU A 113 -3.09 16.12 24.86
C GLU A 113 -4.57 16.41 25.18
N CYS A 114 -5.40 15.37 25.31
CA CYS A 114 -6.82 15.54 25.60
C CYS A 114 -7.38 14.33 26.35
N GLU A 115 -8.66 14.38 26.73
CA GLU A 115 -9.29 13.33 27.53
C GLU A 115 -9.62 12.04 26.76
N TYR A 116 -9.28 11.97 25.47
CA TYR A 116 -9.57 10.82 24.61
C TYR A 116 -8.88 9.53 25.09
N ARG A 117 -9.64 8.43 25.04
CA ARG A 117 -9.19 7.09 25.49
C ARG A 117 -9.68 6.02 24.54
N THR A 118 -8.89 4.97 24.32
CA THR A 118 -9.29 3.82 23.49
C THR A 118 -8.49 2.58 23.83
N TYR A 119 -9.01 1.42 23.43
CA TYR A 119 -8.33 0.12 23.53
C TYR A 119 -7.75 -0.36 22.19
N TYR A 120 -7.90 0.41 21.11
CA TYR A 120 -7.46 0.01 19.77
C TYR A 120 -6.38 0.95 19.23
N VAL A 121 -5.24 0.36 18.83
CA VAL A 121 -4.08 1.11 18.31
C VAL A 121 -4.46 1.90 17.05
N THR A 122 -5.21 1.30 16.14
CA THR A 122 -5.66 1.96 14.90
C THR A 122 -6.47 3.22 15.17
N THR A 123 -7.42 3.13 16.11
CA THR A 123 -8.26 4.25 16.51
C THR A 123 -7.46 5.33 17.23
N PHE A 124 -6.49 4.93 18.08
CA PHE A 124 -5.59 5.86 18.75
C PHE A 124 -4.73 6.65 17.74
N LEU A 125 -4.10 5.96 16.78
CA LEU A 125 -3.29 6.59 15.74
C LEU A 125 -4.13 7.49 14.82
N LYS A 126 -5.36 7.10 14.49
CA LYS A 126 -6.30 7.93 13.74
C LYS A 126 -6.65 9.20 14.52
N HIS A 127 -6.95 9.07 15.80
CA HIS A 127 -7.24 10.20 16.68
C HIS A 127 -6.10 11.23 16.70
N LEU A 128 -4.84 10.80 16.84
CA LEU A 128 -3.69 11.71 16.81
C LEU A 128 -3.61 12.52 15.51
N ARG A 129 -3.87 11.87 14.36
CA ARG A 129 -3.89 12.57 13.07
C ARG A 129 -5.06 13.53 12.93
N ASP A 130 -6.27 13.08 13.27
CA ASP A 130 -7.49 13.83 12.98
C ASP A 130 -7.67 15.02 13.94
N ARG A 131 -7.39 14.81 15.23
CA ARG A 131 -7.60 15.81 16.29
C ARG A 131 -6.37 16.66 16.54
N HIS A 132 -5.18 16.07 16.54
CA HIS A 132 -3.95 16.76 16.92
C HIS A 132 -3.07 17.12 15.72
N SER A 133 -3.42 16.63 14.51
CA SER A 133 -2.59 16.78 13.30
C SER A 133 -1.16 16.31 13.57
N THR A 134 -0.99 15.21 14.31
CA THR A 134 0.34 14.68 14.67
C THR A 134 0.42 13.17 14.43
N THR A 135 1.63 12.63 14.58
CA THR A 135 1.93 11.20 14.55
C THR A 135 2.68 10.84 15.83
N PRO A 136 2.72 9.55 16.24
CA PRO A 136 3.48 9.14 17.42
C PRO A 136 4.91 9.70 17.43
N VAL A 137 5.63 9.53 16.31
CA VAL A 137 7.01 10.03 16.15
C VAL A 137 7.12 11.54 16.36
N LEU A 138 6.26 12.34 15.74
CA LEU A 138 6.30 13.81 15.87
C LEU A 138 5.91 14.28 17.28
N SER A 139 4.96 13.58 17.91
CA SER A 139 4.54 13.87 19.28
C SER A 139 5.47 13.36 20.36
N GLY A 140 6.57 12.67 20.01
CA GLY A 140 7.44 12.02 20.98
C GLY A 140 6.68 10.96 21.78
N ILE A 141 5.73 10.28 21.15
CA ILE A 141 4.93 9.18 21.72
C ILE A 141 5.39 7.88 21.07
N SER A 142 5.55 6.83 21.87
CA SER A 142 5.67 5.47 21.39
C SER A 142 4.61 4.55 22.00
N LEU A 143 4.28 3.49 21.27
CA LEU A 143 3.39 2.43 21.72
C LEU A 143 4.24 1.25 22.17
N TYR A 144 4.29 1.01 23.47
CA TYR A 144 5.05 -0.09 24.05
C TYR A 144 4.15 -1.31 24.23
N CYS A 145 4.46 -2.36 23.49
CA CYS A 145 3.80 -3.65 23.64
C CYS A 145 4.37 -4.39 24.85
N GLU A 146 3.53 -5.14 25.58
CA GLU A 146 3.99 -5.98 26.70
C GLU A 146 5.00 -7.06 26.28
N CYS A 147 5.07 -7.40 24.99
CA CYS A 147 6.15 -8.26 24.48
C CYS A 147 7.53 -7.57 24.43
N GLY A 148 7.64 -6.33 24.91
CA GLY A 148 8.87 -5.52 24.91
C GLY A 148 9.13 -4.76 23.61
N HIS A 149 8.23 -4.83 22.63
CA HIS A 149 8.42 -4.16 21.34
C HIS A 149 7.87 -2.74 21.36
N GLU A 150 8.72 -1.78 20.98
CA GLU A 150 8.31 -0.40 20.73
C GLU A 150 7.81 -0.25 19.29
N SER A 151 6.63 0.36 19.12
CA SER A 151 6.04 0.60 17.81
C SER A 151 5.51 2.02 17.65
N PHE A 152 5.52 2.49 16.40
CA PHE A 152 4.93 3.77 15.99
C PHE A 152 3.78 3.58 14.98
N SER A 153 3.43 2.33 14.67
CA SER A 153 2.39 1.97 13.68
C SER A 153 1.43 0.92 14.22
N ASN A 154 0.37 0.62 13.48
CA ASN A 154 -0.56 -0.45 13.82
C ASN A 154 -0.06 -1.85 13.42
N HIS A 155 1.06 -1.97 12.69
CA HIS A 155 1.48 -3.25 12.14
C HIS A 155 1.74 -4.28 13.24
N HIS A 156 2.42 -3.87 14.31
CA HIS A 156 2.71 -4.76 15.44
C HIS A 156 1.44 -5.26 16.15
N SER A 157 0.37 -4.46 16.20
CA SER A 157 -0.90 -4.88 16.81
C SER A 157 -1.59 -6.02 16.06
N ILE A 158 -1.29 -6.15 14.76
CA ILE A 158 -1.83 -7.20 13.90
C ILE A 158 -1.00 -8.48 14.05
N THR A 159 0.32 -8.35 14.12
CA THR A 159 1.25 -9.49 14.09
C THR A 159 1.56 -10.06 15.47
N CYS A 160 1.55 -9.26 16.53
CA CYS A 160 1.88 -9.72 17.88
C CYS A 160 0.76 -10.58 18.46
N LYS A 161 1.11 -11.74 19.02
CA LYS A 161 0.15 -12.63 19.72
C LYS A 161 -0.36 -12.00 21.02
N LEU A 162 0.52 -11.32 21.76
CA LEU A 162 0.27 -10.67 23.05
C LEU A 162 0.13 -9.15 22.88
N ALA A 163 -0.68 -8.74 21.90
CA ALA A 163 -0.81 -7.34 21.51
C ALA A 163 -1.53 -6.50 22.59
N ASN A 164 -0.79 -6.09 23.63
CA ASN A 164 -1.26 -5.19 24.67
C ASN A 164 -0.30 -3.99 24.76
N PHE A 165 -0.82 -2.78 24.53
CA PHE A 165 -0.04 -1.58 24.34
C PHE A 165 -0.24 -0.57 25.45
N THR A 166 0.85 0.05 25.86
CA THR A 166 0.90 1.23 26.71
C THR A 166 1.40 2.42 25.88
N VAL A 167 0.91 3.62 26.20
CA VAL A 167 1.38 4.86 25.57
C VAL A 167 2.49 5.44 26.44
N MET A 168 3.69 5.59 25.89
CA MET A 168 4.82 6.21 26.58
C MET A 168 5.26 7.47 25.86
N ARG A 169 5.68 8.50 26.61
CA ARG A 169 6.38 9.66 26.05
C ARG A 169 7.87 9.36 26.00
N THR A 170 8.47 9.42 24.82
CA THR A 170 9.89 9.16 24.58
C THR A 170 10.76 10.41 24.64
N ARG A 171 10.16 11.59 24.53
CA ARG A 171 10.88 12.88 24.58
C ARG A 171 10.11 13.85 25.47
N GLU A 172 10.85 14.53 26.34
CA GLU A 172 10.35 15.69 27.06
C GLU A 172 10.46 16.90 26.12
N GLY A 173 9.33 17.53 25.82
CA GLY A 173 9.30 18.68 24.92
C GLY A 173 7.91 18.99 24.36
N PRO A 174 7.80 20.08 23.59
CA PRO A 174 6.56 20.42 22.90
C PRO A 174 6.23 19.35 21.85
N ILE A 175 4.94 19.05 21.72
CA ILE A 175 4.46 18.12 20.70
C ILE A 175 4.47 18.83 19.35
N TRP A 176 5.23 18.27 18.41
CA TRP A 176 5.28 18.76 17.05
C TRP A 176 4.01 18.38 16.30
N ARG A 177 3.48 19.34 15.54
CA ARG A 177 2.28 19.16 14.71
C ARG A 177 2.68 19.20 13.25
N ILE A 178 2.02 18.39 12.45
CA ILE A 178 2.01 18.53 11.00
C ILE A 178 1.24 19.81 10.73
N GLU A 179 1.95 20.83 10.25
CA GLU A 179 1.28 21.99 9.67
C GLU A 179 0.38 21.47 8.55
N LYS A 180 -0.93 21.72 8.66
CA LYS A 180 -1.87 21.49 7.56
C LYS A 180 -1.57 22.52 6.48
N LYS A 181 -0.47 22.35 5.75
CA LYS A 181 -0.29 23.04 4.50
C LYS A 181 -1.45 22.56 3.63
N VAL A 182 -2.37 23.47 3.32
CA VAL A 182 -3.42 23.20 2.34
C VAL A 182 -2.69 22.97 1.03
N THR A 183 -2.33 21.72 0.76
CA THR A 183 -1.94 21.31 -0.58
C THR A 183 -3.19 21.52 -1.41
N THR A 184 -3.22 22.63 -2.13
CA THR A 184 -4.19 22.84 -3.20
C THR A 184 -4.14 21.57 -4.06
N PRO A 185 -5.27 20.86 -4.21
CA PRO A 185 -5.29 19.64 -5.00
C PRO A 185 -4.74 19.98 -6.38
N GLN A 186 -3.72 19.25 -6.81
CA GLN A 186 -3.09 19.49 -8.10
C GLN A 186 -4.07 19.02 -9.17
N LYS A 187 -4.44 19.94 -10.06
CA LYS A 187 -5.26 19.61 -11.23
C LYS A 187 -4.50 18.57 -12.07
N CYS A 188 -5.20 17.55 -12.55
CA CYS A 188 -4.61 16.64 -13.53
C CYS A 188 -4.15 17.43 -14.76
N ILE A 189 -2.94 17.15 -15.24
CA ILE A 189 -2.42 17.77 -16.46
C ILE A 189 -3.17 17.36 -17.74
N GLN A 190 -3.96 16.29 -17.68
CA GLN A 190 -4.67 15.74 -18.84
C GLN A 190 -6.21 15.87 -18.73
N CYS A 191 -6.75 16.30 -17.59
CA CYS A 191 -8.20 16.51 -17.42
C CYS A 191 -8.52 17.47 -16.25
N ASP A 192 -9.81 17.74 -16.03
CA ASP A 192 -10.28 18.66 -14.97
C ASP A 192 -10.50 18.00 -13.60
N VAL A 193 -9.93 16.81 -13.37
CA VAL A 193 -10.00 16.13 -12.06
C VAL A 193 -8.94 16.70 -11.11
N PHE A 194 -9.31 16.83 -9.83
CA PHE A 194 -8.46 17.37 -8.75
C PHE A 194 -8.21 16.33 -7.65
N PRO A 195 -7.25 15.41 -7.84
CA PRO A 195 -6.90 14.44 -6.81
C PRO A 195 -6.42 15.12 -5.53
N THR A 196 -6.92 14.66 -4.37
CA THR A 196 -6.65 15.27 -3.06
C THR A 196 -5.34 14.82 -2.42
N THR A 197 -4.71 13.78 -2.96
CA THR A 197 -3.45 13.22 -2.44
C THR A 197 -2.49 12.91 -3.58
N PRO A 198 -1.16 12.94 -3.36
CA PRO A 198 -0.18 12.54 -4.37
C PRO A 198 -0.41 11.10 -4.88
N SER A 199 -0.69 10.14 -3.98
CA SER A 199 -1.01 8.77 -4.38
C SER A 199 -2.31 8.69 -5.18
N GLY A 200 -3.32 9.50 -4.82
CA GLY A 200 -4.55 9.65 -5.59
C GLY A 200 -4.29 10.20 -6.99
N TYR A 201 -3.35 11.14 -7.13
CA TYR A 201 -2.94 11.72 -8.40
C TYR A 201 -2.23 10.69 -9.29
N ILE A 202 -1.23 9.98 -8.76
CA ILE A 202 -0.54 8.89 -9.48
C ILE A 202 -1.56 7.86 -9.94
N ARG A 203 -2.42 7.39 -9.02
CA ARG A 203 -3.45 6.41 -9.33
C ARG A 203 -4.41 6.91 -10.40
N HIS A 204 -4.80 8.19 -10.36
CA HIS A 204 -5.65 8.78 -11.39
C HIS A 204 -4.96 8.80 -12.77
N LEU A 205 -3.69 9.19 -12.85
CA LEU A 205 -2.92 9.14 -14.10
C LEU A 205 -2.81 7.72 -14.66
N GLU A 206 -2.53 6.76 -13.79
CA GLU A 206 -2.43 5.35 -14.19
C GLU A 206 -3.80 4.85 -14.67
N LEU A 207 -4.88 5.20 -13.96
CA LEU A 207 -6.20 4.66 -14.26
C LEU A 207 -6.87 5.27 -15.48
N PHE A 208 -6.84 6.60 -15.61
CA PHE A 208 -7.64 7.30 -16.61
C PHE A 208 -6.83 7.72 -17.84
N HIS A 209 -5.51 7.83 -17.67
CA HIS A 209 -4.61 8.35 -18.70
C HIS A 209 -3.58 7.32 -19.16
N ARG A 210 -3.54 6.13 -18.54
CA ARG A 210 -2.56 5.06 -18.82
C ARG A 210 -1.13 5.57 -18.86
N THR A 211 -0.84 6.56 -18.01
CA THR A 211 0.46 7.24 -17.93
C THR A 211 0.96 7.22 -16.50
N THR A 212 2.25 7.53 -16.33
CA THR A 212 2.86 7.76 -15.03
C THR A 212 3.34 9.21 -14.95
N PRO A 213 3.63 9.74 -13.74
CA PRO A 213 4.28 11.05 -13.62
C PRO A 213 5.53 11.14 -14.49
N LEU A 214 6.41 10.13 -14.41
CA LEU A 214 7.65 10.06 -15.19
C LEU A 214 7.40 10.10 -16.71
N MET A 215 6.45 9.30 -17.22
CA MET A 215 6.11 9.31 -18.64
C MET A 215 5.50 10.64 -19.11
N SER A 216 4.86 11.37 -18.19
CA SER A 216 4.28 12.69 -18.46
C SER A 216 5.29 13.83 -18.30
N GLY A 217 6.56 13.54 -17.97
CA GLY A 217 7.57 14.54 -17.68
C GLY A 217 7.35 15.31 -16.38
N ILE A 218 6.54 14.77 -15.47
CA ILE A 218 6.18 15.39 -14.19
C ILE A 218 6.88 14.65 -13.05
N HIS A 219 7.34 15.41 -12.06
CA HIS A 219 7.82 14.89 -10.79
C HIS A 219 6.92 15.39 -9.66
N LEU A 220 6.67 14.53 -8.67
CA LEU A 220 5.98 14.94 -7.45
C LEU A 220 7.03 15.37 -6.42
N GLU A 221 6.98 16.62 -6.00
CA GLU A 221 7.92 17.15 -5.01
C GLU A 221 7.25 17.21 -3.63
N CYS A 222 7.89 16.58 -2.65
CA CYS A 222 7.51 16.70 -1.25
C CYS A 222 7.88 18.10 -0.74
N ALA A 223 7.17 18.61 0.27
CA ALA A 223 7.49 19.89 0.89
C ALA A 223 8.92 19.99 1.46
N CYS A 224 9.57 18.85 1.74
CA CYS A 224 10.98 18.80 2.14
C CYS A 224 11.97 18.88 0.96
N GLY A 225 11.50 19.08 -0.27
CA GLY A 225 12.33 19.14 -1.49
C GLY A 225 12.65 17.78 -2.12
N VAL A 226 12.21 16.67 -1.51
CA VAL A 226 12.42 15.33 -2.08
C VAL A 226 11.50 15.14 -3.28
N LYS A 227 12.08 14.87 -4.44
CA LYS A 227 11.36 14.57 -5.68
C LYS A 227 11.13 13.06 -5.81
N ILE A 228 9.88 12.67 -6.03
CA ILE A 228 9.47 11.31 -6.34
C ILE A 228 9.21 11.26 -7.86
N THR A 229 10.01 10.47 -8.55
CA THR A 229 9.92 10.18 -9.99
C THR A 229 9.23 8.86 -10.24
#